data_AF-O26161-F1
#
_entry.id   AF-O26161-F1
#
_cell.length_a   1.000
_cell.length_b   1.000
_cell.length_c   1.000
_cell.angle_alpha   90.00
_cell.angle_beta   90.00
_cell.angle_gamma   90.00
#
_symmetry.space_group_name_H-M   'P 1'
#
loop_
_entity.id
_entity.type
_entity.pdbx_description
1 polymer ?
#
loop_
_entity_poly.entity_id
_entity_poly.type
_entity_poly.pdbx_seq_one_letter_code
_entity_poly.pdbx_strand_id
1 'polypeptide(L)'
;MIETLLKYYPATNEFGLPLEGVSYQVIGVPGGSDDDVFIYAMDATPGKRAYVGFNTTEDTNIVGFIRWNSKTKKGTLIIMAYNLQDLISKYKQETGETAVSELKFNAWAVKKLTTSPETLVKILYAFDNLTQDQVNYLMGYEPTKGNTTIAAAGLDLNYILNQTNLINATPSNSSYSTGNLTYGDLKNIGRLAAEKAVELFQAMGINLERDDYQLFVLTSAGYVRLNNQETSPIWDGIYDILGSRLSRKTLLPVHAPLWGQLKFDFCLINGTQKIIKSMYYNITSGTLVVQNSSNYRIEEVLPYDPPFDVLMGWLFHNHVCGGSSPGYLIADYIFNTYPRGKTRSTSMSQHSITVRTTYSSCSSVFQRDREPTPTRG
;
A
#
# COMPACT_ATOMS: atom_id res chain seq x y z
N MET A 1 -9.92 9.39 -9.35
CA MET A 1 -9.29 8.52 -10.37
C MET A 1 -9.49 7.03 -10.06
N ILE A 2 -9.17 6.56 -8.85
CA ILE A 2 -9.17 5.13 -8.49
C ILE A 2 -10.51 4.44 -8.73
N GLU A 3 -11.64 4.98 -8.25
CA GLU A 3 -12.96 4.36 -8.46
C GLU A 3 -13.30 4.20 -9.95
N THR A 4 -13.05 5.26 -10.75
CA THR A 4 -13.24 5.23 -12.21
C THR A 4 -12.29 4.23 -12.88
N LEU A 5 -11.02 4.18 -12.44
CA LEU A 5 -10.03 3.23 -12.93
C LEU A 5 -10.55 1.80 -12.70
N LEU A 6 -10.91 1.46 -11.48
CA LEU A 6 -11.37 0.12 -11.15
C LEU A 6 -12.71 -0.23 -11.83
N LYS A 7 -13.53 0.76 -12.23
CA LYS A 7 -14.77 0.55 -13.00
C LYS A 7 -14.54 0.03 -14.40
N TYR A 8 -13.65 0.70 -15.12
CA TYR A 8 -13.38 0.39 -16.51
C TYR A 8 -12.20 -0.59 -16.67
N TYR A 9 -11.30 -0.63 -15.70
CA TYR A 9 -10.12 -1.48 -15.68
C TYR A 9 -9.99 -2.00 -14.24
N PRO A 10 -10.75 -3.04 -13.85
CA PRO A 10 -10.68 -3.57 -12.50
C PRO A 10 -9.29 -4.15 -12.21
N ALA A 11 -8.86 -4.01 -10.96
CA ALA A 11 -7.69 -4.70 -10.48
C ALA A 11 -7.86 -6.21 -10.64
N THR A 12 -6.80 -6.87 -11.07
CA THR A 12 -6.76 -8.32 -11.22
C THR A 12 -5.80 -8.87 -10.16
N ASN A 13 -5.96 -10.16 -9.82
CA ASN A 13 -4.98 -10.91 -9.01
C ASN A 13 -3.67 -11.17 -9.79
N GLU A 14 -3.40 -10.36 -10.82
CA GLU A 14 -2.23 -10.51 -11.67
C GLU A 14 -1.05 -9.85 -10.96
N PHE A 15 -0.02 -10.67 -10.76
CA PHE A 15 1.14 -10.33 -9.97
C PHE A 15 1.97 -9.28 -10.72
N GLY A 16 2.17 -8.11 -10.08
CA GLY A 16 3.36 -7.28 -10.27
C GLY A 16 4.65 -8.08 -10.00
N LEU A 17 5.81 -7.48 -10.29
CA LEU A 17 7.12 -8.13 -10.16
C LEU A 17 7.28 -8.92 -8.83
N PRO A 18 8.04 -10.04 -8.83
CA PRO A 18 7.88 -11.17 -7.90
C PRO A 18 8.15 -10.90 -6.41
N LEU A 19 8.51 -9.70 -6.00
CA LEU A 19 8.82 -9.39 -4.59
C LEU A 19 7.68 -8.65 -3.87
N GLU A 20 6.80 -7.94 -4.59
CA GLU A 20 5.93 -6.89 -4.02
C GLU A 20 4.62 -6.76 -4.81
N GLY A 21 3.85 -7.86 -4.90
CA GLY A 21 2.71 -8.01 -5.82
C GLY A 21 1.62 -6.94 -5.68
N VAL A 22 1.73 -5.86 -6.45
CA VAL A 22 0.69 -4.85 -6.67
C VAL A 22 -0.07 -5.13 -7.96
N SER A 23 -1.37 -4.82 -7.99
CA SER A 23 -2.18 -4.93 -9.21
C SER A 23 -1.90 -3.78 -10.20
N TYR A 24 -1.46 -2.63 -9.68
CA TYR A 24 -1.21 -1.43 -10.45
C TYR A 24 0.13 -0.81 -10.08
N GLN A 25 0.84 -0.36 -11.10
CA GLN A 25 1.94 0.58 -11.00
C GLN A 25 1.45 1.98 -11.42
N VAL A 26 1.94 3.01 -10.76
CA VAL A 26 1.50 4.40 -10.92
C VAL A 26 2.65 5.24 -11.44
N ILE A 27 2.37 6.01 -12.48
CA ILE A 27 3.29 6.99 -13.07
C ILE A 27 2.70 8.36 -12.79
N GLY A 28 3.17 9.02 -11.74
CA GLY A 28 2.79 10.37 -11.36
C GLY A 28 3.60 11.43 -12.10
N VAL A 29 3.01 12.61 -12.26
CA VAL A 29 3.70 13.83 -12.69
C VAL A 29 3.90 14.69 -11.44
N PRO A 30 5.10 14.74 -10.84
CA PRO A 30 5.32 15.38 -9.55
C PRO A 30 4.95 16.87 -9.59
N GLY A 31 4.24 17.33 -8.57
CA GLY A 31 3.83 18.73 -8.45
C GLY A 31 2.49 18.94 -7.75
N GLY A 32 1.68 17.88 -7.64
CA GLY A 32 0.43 17.85 -6.89
C GLY A 32 0.50 17.01 -5.62
N SER A 33 -0.51 17.13 -4.75
CA SER A 33 -0.69 16.29 -3.55
C SER A 33 -1.56 15.04 -3.81
N ASP A 34 -1.96 14.83 -5.05
CA ASP A 34 -2.76 13.68 -5.49
C ASP A 34 -1.98 12.37 -5.43
N ASP A 35 -0.64 12.43 -5.52
CA ASP A 35 0.23 11.27 -5.40
C ASP A 35 0.02 10.47 -4.09
N ASP A 36 -0.27 11.17 -2.99
CA ASP A 36 -0.47 10.56 -1.66
C ASP A 36 -1.62 9.53 -1.66
N VAL A 37 -2.70 9.81 -2.40
CA VAL A 37 -3.85 8.89 -2.42
C VAL A 37 -3.52 7.62 -3.18
N PHE A 38 -2.66 7.66 -4.20
CA PHE A 38 -2.28 6.45 -4.92
C PHE A 38 -1.41 5.56 -4.05
N ILE A 39 -0.45 6.14 -3.33
CA ILE A 39 0.40 5.42 -2.40
C ILE A 39 -0.48 4.74 -1.34
N TYR A 40 -1.42 5.46 -0.72
CA TYR A 40 -2.27 4.97 0.36
C TYR A 40 -3.38 4.00 -0.07
N ALA A 41 -4.11 4.29 -1.16
CA ALA A 41 -5.29 3.53 -1.52
C ALA A 41 -4.97 2.35 -2.47
N MET A 42 -3.87 2.41 -3.21
CA MET A 42 -3.50 1.38 -4.18
C MET A 42 -2.36 0.49 -3.68
N ASP A 43 -1.83 0.75 -2.48
CA ASP A 43 -0.62 0.14 -1.97
C ASP A 43 0.59 0.33 -2.92
N ALA A 44 0.55 1.42 -3.69
CA ALA A 44 1.53 1.73 -4.73
C ALA A 44 2.71 2.52 -4.13
N THR A 45 3.47 1.89 -3.23
CA THR A 45 4.58 2.59 -2.58
C THR A 45 5.85 2.64 -3.47
N PRO A 46 6.70 3.68 -3.36
CA PRO A 46 8.00 3.71 -4.03
C PRO A 46 8.91 2.54 -3.62
N GLY A 47 8.83 2.13 -2.34
CA GLY A 47 9.54 0.95 -1.85
C GLY A 47 9.15 -0.32 -2.62
N LYS A 48 7.86 -0.42 -2.97
CA LYS A 48 7.30 -1.50 -3.80
C LYS A 48 7.62 -1.39 -5.29
N ARG A 49 8.37 -0.34 -5.66
CA ARG A 49 8.59 0.10 -7.04
C ARG A 49 7.28 0.34 -7.79
N ALA A 50 6.19 0.50 -7.06
CA ALA A 50 4.83 0.55 -7.61
C ALA A 50 4.40 1.99 -7.91
N TYR A 51 5.19 2.98 -7.52
CA TYR A 51 5.01 4.37 -7.86
C TYR A 51 6.32 4.97 -8.33
N VAL A 52 6.26 5.71 -9.43
CA VAL A 52 7.34 6.57 -9.92
C VAL A 52 6.74 7.94 -10.24
N GLY A 53 7.34 8.99 -9.68
CA GLY A 53 7.04 10.37 -10.04
C GLY A 53 8.14 10.91 -10.94
N PHE A 54 7.82 11.30 -12.17
CA PHE A 54 8.79 11.93 -13.09
C PHE A 54 8.13 13.03 -13.94
N ASN A 55 8.72 14.23 -13.92
CA ASN A 55 8.21 15.35 -14.72
C ASN A 55 8.61 15.18 -16.20
N THR A 56 7.73 14.54 -16.96
CA THR A 56 8.00 14.02 -18.32
C THR A 56 6.99 14.53 -19.35
N THR A 57 6.09 15.41 -18.91
CA THR A 57 5.01 16.00 -19.67
C THR A 57 4.78 17.42 -19.17
N GLU A 58 4.29 18.30 -20.04
CA GLU A 58 3.90 19.67 -19.66
C GLU A 58 2.55 19.71 -18.91
N ASP A 59 1.71 18.69 -19.08
CA ASP A 59 0.44 18.59 -18.35
C ASP A 59 0.64 17.96 -16.97
N THR A 60 0.54 18.78 -15.92
CA THR A 60 0.68 18.35 -14.54
C THR A 60 -0.57 17.68 -13.97
N ASN A 61 -1.65 17.53 -14.73
CA ASN A 61 -2.92 16.98 -14.26
C ASN A 61 -3.21 15.57 -14.78
N ILE A 62 -2.21 14.90 -15.36
CA ILE A 62 -2.32 13.53 -15.86
C ILE A 62 -1.58 12.53 -14.98
N VAL A 63 -2.14 11.34 -14.87
CA VAL A 63 -1.57 10.20 -14.14
C VAL A 63 -1.68 8.94 -14.97
N GLY A 64 -0.61 8.16 -15.01
CA GLY A 64 -0.54 6.86 -15.67
C GLY A 64 -0.76 5.72 -14.69
N PHE A 65 -1.48 4.69 -15.13
CA PHE A 65 -1.69 3.44 -14.40
C PHE A 65 -1.32 2.27 -15.30
N ILE A 66 -0.39 1.44 -14.87
CA ILE A 66 -0.02 0.20 -15.57
C ILE A 66 -0.58 -0.98 -14.77
N ARG A 67 -1.49 -1.74 -15.37
CA ARG A 67 -1.85 -3.09 -14.90
C ARG A 67 -0.95 -4.09 -15.60
N TRP A 68 -0.07 -4.77 -14.87
CA TRP A 68 0.92 -5.67 -15.44
C TRP A 68 0.66 -7.14 -15.06
N ASN A 69 0.66 -8.03 -16.05
CA ASN A 69 0.62 -9.47 -15.83
C ASN A 69 2.01 -10.08 -16.07
N SER A 70 2.69 -10.39 -14.97
CA SER A 70 4.05 -10.98 -15.02
C SER A 70 4.12 -12.39 -15.60
N LYS A 71 2.99 -13.12 -15.70
CA LYS A 71 2.93 -14.47 -16.29
C LYS A 71 2.84 -14.40 -17.82
N THR A 72 1.92 -13.58 -18.33
CA THR A 72 1.71 -13.42 -19.77
C THR A 72 2.66 -12.41 -20.41
N LYS A 73 3.37 -11.62 -19.58
CA LYS A 73 4.24 -10.52 -20.00
C LYS A 73 3.50 -9.49 -20.86
N LYS A 74 2.25 -9.21 -20.49
CA LYS A 74 1.42 -8.19 -21.12
C LYS A 74 0.85 -7.24 -20.07
N GLY A 75 0.65 -5.99 -20.45
CA GLY A 75 0.00 -5.00 -19.60
C GLY A 75 -1.02 -4.14 -20.33
N THR A 76 -1.81 -3.44 -19.52
CA THR A 76 -2.70 -2.36 -19.93
C THR A 76 -2.17 -1.05 -19.33
N LEU A 77 -1.94 -0.03 -20.16
CA LEU A 77 -1.63 1.34 -19.73
C LEU A 77 -2.91 2.18 -19.78
N ILE A 78 -3.23 2.89 -18.72
CA ILE A 78 -4.37 3.82 -18.63
C ILE A 78 -3.83 5.19 -18.23
N ILE A 79 -4.13 6.22 -19.02
CA ILE A 79 -3.74 7.60 -18.72
C ILE A 79 -5.02 8.37 -18.43
N MET A 80 -5.09 8.92 -17.22
CA MET A 80 -6.24 9.68 -16.75
C MET A 80 -5.85 11.13 -16.50
N ALA A 81 -6.80 12.03 -16.72
CA ALA A 81 -6.66 13.44 -16.44
C ALA A 81 -7.73 13.90 -15.45
N TYR A 82 -7.35 14.89 -14.66
CA TYR A 82 -8.26 15.72 -13.89
C TYR A 82 -8.25 17.14 -14.49
N ASN A 83 -9.40 17.82 -14.53
CA ASN A 83 -9.45 19.21 -14.99
C ASN A 83 -10.18 20.05 -13.94
N LEU A 84 -9.41 20.84 -13.19
CA LEU A 84 -9.93 21.69 -12.13
C LEU A 84 -10.96 22.70 -12.65
N GLN A 85 -10.74 23.29 -13.83
CA GLN A 85 -11.63 24.33 -14.37
C GLN A 85 -12.97 23.75 -14.82
N ASP A 86 -12.95 22.58 -15.45
CA ASP A 86 -14.17 21.84 -15.82
C ASP A 86 -14.97 21.49 -14.56
N LEU A 87 -14.30 21.08 -13.49
CA LEU A 87 -14.97 20.71 -12.25
C LEU A 87 -15.48 21.90 -11.47
N ILE A 88 -14.74 23.00 -11.42
CA ILE A 88 -15.23 24.27 -10.88
C ILE A 88 -16.49 24.69 -11.64
N SER A 89 -16.48 24.59 -12.98
CA SER A 89 -17.64 24.94 -13.81
C SER A 89 -18.84 24.05 -13.50
N LYS A 90 -18.64 22.74 -13.40
CA LYS A 90 -19.69 21.77 -12.99
C LYS A 90 -20.20 22.05 -11.59
N TYR A 91 -19.31 22.31 -10.63
CA TYR A 91 -19.66 22.66 -9.26
C TYR A 91 -20.58 23.88 -9.22
N LYS A 92 -20.20 24.98 -9.90
CA LYS A 92 -21.02 26.20 -9.96
C LYS A 92 -22.38 25.94 -10.60
N GLN A 93 -22.40 25.16 -11.69
CA GLN A 93 -23.62 24.80 -12.39
C GLN A 93 -24.58 23.99 -11.51
N GLU A 94 -24.08 22.99 -10.79
CA GLU A 94 -24.91 22.08 -10.00
C GLU A 94 -25.34 22.66 -8.64
N THR A 95 -24.54 23.57 -8.07
CA THR A 95 -24.81 24.15 -6.74
C THR A 95 -25.45 25.54 -6.80
N GLY A 96 -25.36 26.23 -7.94
CA GLY A 96 -25.77 27.62 -8.09
C GLY A 96 -24.80 28.63 -7.45
N GLU A 97 -23.67 28.16 -6.92
CA GLU A 97 -22.66 29.02 -6.29
C GLU A 97 -21.91 29.84 -7.34
N THR A 98 -21.72 31.13 -7.08
CA THR A 98 -21.02 32.05 -8.00
C THR A 98 -19.50 32.08 -7.75
N ALA A 99 -19.08 31.78 -6.52
CA ALA A 99 -17.69 31.71 -6.08
C ALA A 99 -17.34 30.29 -5.57
N VAL A 100 -16.05 29.94 -5.64
CA VAL A 100 -15.56 28.65 -5.16
C VAL A 100 -15.04 28.82 -3.73
N SER A 101 -15.72 28.17 -2.79
CA SER A 101 -15.15 27.91 -1.46
C SER A 101 -14.46 26.55 -1.50
N GLU A 102 -13.19 26.50 -1.11
CA GLU A 102 -12.40 25.25 -1.11
C GLU A 102 -13.10 24.13 -0.34
N LEU A 103 -13.61 24.43 0.86
CA LEU A 103 -14.31 23.43 1.69
C LEU A 103 -15.60 22.93 1.03
N LYS A 104 -16.42 23.83 0.47
CA LYS A 104 -17.67 23.45 -0.20
C LYS A 104 -17.41 22.66 -1.49
N PHE A 105 -16.39 23.07 -2.26
CA PHE A 105 -15.97 22.37 -3.47
C PHE A 105 -15.47 20.96 -3.15
N ASN A 106 -14.60 20.82 -2.14
CA ASN A 106 -14.10 19.52 -1.72
C ASN A 106 -15.23 18.63 -1.17
N ALA A 107 -16.16 19.18 -0.38
CA ALA A 107 -17.33 18.43 0.09
C ALA A 107 -18.21 17.93 -1.07
N TRP A 108 -18.43 18.77 -2.10
CA TRP A 108 -19.13 18.37 -3.32
C TRP A 108 -18.37 17.29 -4.09
N ALA A 109 -17.06 17.43 -4.26
CA ALA A 109 -16.22 16.48 -4.98
C ALA A 109 -16.20 15.11 -4.28
N VAL A 110 -16.09 15.08 -2.95
CA VAL A 110 -16.17 13.85 -2.14
C VAL A 110 -17.54 13.18 -2.29
N LYS A 111 -18.64 13.95 -2.29
CA LYS A 111 -19.98 13.40 -2.53
C LYS A 111 -20.10 12.81 -3.93
N LYS A 112 -19.53 13.47 -4.95
CA LYS A 112 -19.51 12.95 -6.33
C LYS A 112 -18.64 11.72 -6.48
N LEU A 113 -17.55 11.61 -5.72
CA LEU A 113 -16.69 10.43 -5.71
C LEU A 113 -17.46 9.18 -5.28
N THR A 114 -18.42 9.31 -4.34
CA THR A 114 -19.21 8.18 -3.85
C THR A 114 -20.41 7.83 -4.75
N THR A 115 -20.89 8.75 -5.58
CA THR A 115 -22.10 8.54 -6.41
C THR A 115 -21.83 8.41 -7.90
N SER A 116 -20.84 9.13 -8.43
CA SER A 116 -20.59 9.27 -9.87
C SER A 116 -19.12 9.65 -10.15
N PRO A 117 -18.15 8.83 -9.72
CA PRO A 117 -16.72 9.15 -9.78
C PRO A 117 -16.19 9.41 -11.21
N GLU A 118 -16.79 8.82 -12.23
CA GLU A 118 -16.46 9.04 -13.65
C GLU A 118 -16.68 10.47 -14.10
N THR A 119 -17.53 11.24 -13.42
CA THR A 119 -17.79 12.64 -13.75
C THR A 119 -16.65 13.58 -13.34
N LEU A 120 -15.76 13.09 -12.46
CA LEU A 120 -14.68 13.87 -11.85
C LEU A 120 -13.37 13.81 -12.64
N VAL A 121 -13.23 12.87 -13.58
CA VAL A 121 -11.97 12.58 -14.26
C VAL A 121 -12.24 12.18 -15.70
N LYS A 122 -11.22 12.23 -16.56
CA LYS A 122 -11.29 11.74 -17.95
C LYS A 122 -10.26 10.65 -18.14
N ILE A 123 -10.63 9.57 -18.83
CA ILE A 123 -9.64 8.62 -19.38
C ILE A 123 -9.22 9.21 -20.73
N LEU A 124 -7.97 9.67 -20.83
CA LEU A 124 -7.43 10.24 -22.06
C LEU A 124 -7.06 9.13 -23.04
N TYR A 125 -6.36 8.11 -22.52
CA TYR A 125 -5.87 6.98 -23.28
C TYR A 125 -5.98 5.71 -22.44
N ALA A 126 -6.25 4.61 -23.12
CA ALA A 126 -6.12 3.28 -22.54
C ALA A 126 -5.62 2.32 -23.62
N PHE A 127 -4.51 1.66 -23.37
CA PHE A 127 -3.82 0.82 -24.34
C PHE A 127 -3.54 -0.58 -23.77
N ASP A 128 -3.92 -1.61 -24.52
CA ASP A 128 -3.50 -3.00 -24.28
C ASP A 128 -2.23 -3.34 -25.07
N ASN A 129 -1.67 -4.52 -24.79
CA ASN A 129 -0.43 -5.04 -25.37
C ASN A 129 0.84 -4.26 -25.00
N LEU A 130 0.85 -3.60 -23.84
CA LEU A 130 2.09 -3.07 -23.28
C LEU A 130 3.09 -4.23 -23.05
N THR A 131 4.32 -4.07 -23.50
CA THR A 131 5.38 -5.09 -23.38
C THR A 131 6.23 -4.89 -22.12
N GLN A 132 7.03 -5.88 -21.75
CA GLN A 132 7.92 -5.79 -20.58
C GLN A 132 8.95 -4.68 -20.77
N ASP A 133 9.49 -4.51 -21.98
CA ASP A 133 10.47 -3.46 -22.28
C ASP A 133 9.86 -2.06 -22.18
N GLN A 134 8.61 -1.90 -22.63
CA GLN A 134 7.86 -0.67 -22.46
C GLN A 134 7.63 -0.36 -20.98
N VAL A 135 7.22 -1.35 -20.17
CA VAL A 135 7.11 -1.15 -18.71
C VAL A 135 8.44 -0.77 -18.09
N ASN A 136 9.53 -1.45 -18.46
CA ASN A 136 10.86 -1.16 -17.94
C ASN A 136 11.31 0.26 -18.26
N TYR A 137 11.05 0.72 -19.48
CA TYR A 137 11.36 2.08 -19.92
C TYR A 137 10.56 3.13 -19.13
N LEU A 138 9.23 2.97 -19.05
CA LEU A 138 8.35 3.93 -18.37
C LEU A 138 8.62 3.98 -16.86
N MET A 139 8.81 2.82 -16.22
CA MET A 139 9.01 2.69 -14.77
C MET A 139 10.48 2.74 -14.32
N GLY A 140 11.43 2.79 -15.26
CA GLY A 140 12.87 2.81 -14.95
C GLY A 140 13.41 1.50 -14.36
N TYR A 141 12.93 0.34 -14.81
CA TYR A 141 13.41 -0.96 -14.32
C TYR A 141 14.59 -1.50 -15.13
N GLU A 142 15.57 -2.07 -14.43
CA GLU A 142 16.67 -2.82 -15.04
C GLU A 142 16.45 -4.33 -14.87
N PRO A 143 16.11 -5.08 -15.94
CA PRO A 143 15.82 -6.52 -15.88
C PRO A 143 16.99 -7.35 -15.37
N THR A 144 18.23 -6.91 -15.62
CA THR A 144 19.43 -7.71 -15.40
C THR A 144 20.06 -7.54 -14.02
N LYS A 145 19.59 -6.57 -13.22
CA LYS A 145 20.29 -6.16 -11.99
C LYS A 145 19.43 -6.20 -10.73
N GLY A 146 18.25 -6.80 -10.77
CA GLY A 146 17.39 -7.10 -9.63
C GLY A 146 16.86 -5.87 -8.90
N ASN A 147 17.76 -5.11 -8.25
CA ASN A 147 17.46 -3.99 -7.35
C ASN A 147 17.88 -2.62 -7.91
N THR A 148 18.56 -2.54 -9.06
CA THR A 148 18.93 -1.23 -9.64
C THR A 148 17.84 -0.71 -10.56
N THR A 149 17.57 0.59 -10.50
CA THR A 149 16.69 1.29 -11.44
C THR A 149 17.51 2.12 -12.42
N ILE A 150 17.10 2.17 -13.68
CA ILE A 150 17.56 3.18 -14.64
C ILE A 150 16.69 4.44 -14.47
N ALA A 151 17.06 5.53 -15.15
CA ALA A 151 16.19 6.71 -15.20
C ALA A 151 14.84 6.31 -15.82
N ALA A 152 13.75 6.56 -15.09
CA ALA A 152 12.41 6.32 -15.59
C ALA A 152 12.06 7.37 -16.65
N ALA A 153 11.42 6.94 -17.74
CA ALA A 153 10.92 7.84 -18.76
C ALA A 153 9.56 8.48 -18.40
N GLY A 154 8.89 7.99 -17.34
CA GLY A 154 7.61 8.53 -16.89
C GLY A 154 6.52 8.46 -17.97
N LEU A 155 5.68 9.49 -18.03
CA LEU A 155 4.64 9.66 -19.06
C LEU A 155 5.23 10.32 -20.31
N ASP A 156 6.22 9.67 -20.95
CA ASP A 156 6.70 10.07 -22.28
C ASP A 156 5.59 9.80 -23.33
N LEU A 157 4.70 10.77 -23.50
CA LEU A 157 3.56 10.67 -24.42
C LEU A 157 4.03 10.55 -25.88
N ASN A 158 5.16 11.15 -26.24
CA ASN A 158 5.71 11.03 -27.59
C ASN A 158 6.13 9.58 -27.85
N TYR A 159 6.82 8.94 -26.91
CA TYR A 159 7.15 7.53 -27.02
C TYR A 159 5.88 6.67 -27.08
N ILE A 160 4.95 6.84 -26.13
CA ILE A 160 3.74 6.02 -25.98
C ILE A 160 2.88 6.07 -27.25
N LEU A 161 2.58 7.27 -27.76
CA LEU A 161 1.66 7.47 -28.88
C LEU A 161 2.25 7.03 -30.23
N ASN A 162 3.57 6.83 -30.32
CA ASN A 162 4.24 6.31 -31.52
C ASN A 162 4.43 4.78 -31.50
N GLN A 163 3.97 4.07 -30.47
CA GLN A 163 4.08 2.61 -30.40
C GLN A 163 3.04 1.92 -31.29
N THR A 164 3.49 1.10 -32.23
CA THR A 164 2.61 0.41 -33.20
C THR A 164 1.95 -0.85 -32.64
N ASN A 165 2.47 -1.41 -31.54
CA ASN A 165 1.90 -2.60 -30.88
C ASN A 165 0.74 -2.27 -29.94
N LEU A 166 0.60 -1.02 -29.52
CA LEU A 166 -0.43 -0.59 -28.58
C LEU A 166 -1.77 -0.48 -29.32
N ILE A 167 -2.81 -1.07 -28.73
CA ILE A 167 -4.17 -1.01 -29.26
C ILE A 167 -5.10 -0.46 -28.18
N ASN A 168 -6.21 0.15 -28.57
CA ASN A 168 -7.18 0.67 -27.61
C ASN A 168 -7.67 -0.45 -26.68
N ALA A 169 -7.51 -0.24 -25.38
CA ALA A 169 -7.93 -1.18 -24.36
C ALA A 169 -9.45 -1.24 -24.29
N THR A 170 -10.00 -2.44 -24.11
CA THR A 170 -11.44 -2.62 -23.97
C THR A 170 -11.86 -2.34 -22.52
N PRO A 171 -12.69 -1.31 -22.25
CA PRO A 171 -13.15 -1.05 -20.91
C PRO A 171 -14.11 -2.17 -20.46
N SER A 172 -13.94 -2.60 -19.23
CA SER A 172 -14.98 -3.29 -18.46
C SER A 172 -16.14 -2.32 -18.16
N ASN A 173 -17.27 -2.85 -17.71
CA ASN A 173 -18.37 -2.02 -17.18
C ASN A 173 -18.83 -2.58 -15.84
N SER A 174 -17.88 -2.71 -14.91
CA SER A 174 -18.14 -3.30 -13.60
C SER A 174 -19.10 -2.42 -12.80
N SER A 175 -20.10 -3.02 -12.18
CA SER A 175 -21.05 -2.28 -11.33
C SER A 175 -20.42 -1.99 -9.97
N TYR A 176 -20.28 -0.71 -9.62
CA TYR A 176 -19.81 -0.25 -8.30
C TYR A 176 -21.00 -0.22 -7.35
N SER A 177 -21.45 -1.38 -6.88
CA SER A 177 -22.44 -1.40 -5.81
C SER A 177 -21.74 -1.27 -4.47
N THR A 178 -21.93 -0.14 -3.81
CA THR A 178 -21.63 -0.04 -2.38
C THR A 178 -22.50 -1.04 -1.64
N GLY A 179 -21.88 -1.87 -0.81
CA GLY A 179 -22.58 -2.85 0.02
C GLY A 179 -23.51 -2.18 1.03
N ASN A 180 -24.27 -3.00 1.75
CA ASN A 180 -25.29 -2.58 2.69
C ASN A 180 -24.98 -3.00 4.14
N LEU A 181 -23.76 -3.44 4.44
CA LEU A 181 -23.36 -3.81 5.80
C LEU A 181 -23.45 -2.58 6.71
N THR A 182 -24.09 -2.71 7.85
CA THR A 182 -24.10 -1.65 8.86
C THR A 182 -22.76 -1.58 9.58
N TYR A 183 -22.53 -0.50 10.33
CA TYR A 183 -21.41 -0.43 11.27
C TYR A 183 -21.40 -1.65 12.23
N GLY A 184 -22.58 -2.09 12.69
CA GLY A 184 -22.72 -3.25 13.55
C GLY A 184 -22.32 -4.55 12.86
N ASP A 185 -22.66 -4.73 11.59
CA ASP A 185 -22.26 -5.91 10.80
C ASP A 185 -20.74 -5.97 10.60
N LEU A 186 -20.12 -4.85 10.24
CA LEU A 186 -18.68 -4.74 10.08
C LEU A 186 -17.96 -4.99 11.42
N LYS A 187 -18.43 -4.36 12.50
CA LYS A 187 -17.94 -4.61 13.85
C LYS A 187 -18.05 -6.08 14.22
N ASN A 188 -19.16 -6.73 13.87
CA ASN A 188 -19.38 -8.14 14.14
C ASN A 188 -18.38 -9.05 13.42
N ILE A 189 -17.91 -8.70 12.21
CA ILE A 189 -16.83 -9.45 11.54
C ILE A 189 -15.57 -9.48 12.40
N GLY A 190 -15.17 -8.34 12.96
CA GLY A 190 -14.00 -8.26 13.86
C GLY A 190 -14.17 -9.06 15.13
N ARG A 191 -15.36 -9.00 15.73
CA ARG A 191 -15.72 -9.80 16.90
C ARG A 191 -15.61 -11.30 16.61
N LEU A 192 -16.21 -11.76 15.51
CA LEU A 192 -16.16 -13.17 15.09
C LEU A 192 -14.74 -13.64 14.78
N ALA A 193 -13.90 -12.78 14.21
CA ALA A 193 -12.49 -13.10 13.95
C ALA A 193 -11.72 -13.30 15.26
N ALA A 194 -11.92 -12.40 16.23
CA ALA A 194 -11.31 -12.50 17.55
C ALA A 194 -11.83 -13.73 18.34
N GLU A 195 -13.14 -13.99 18.35
CA GLU A 195 -13.74 -15.18 18.96
C GLU A 195 -13.18 -16.47 18.33
N LYS A 196 -13.06 -16.52 17.00
CA LYS A 196 -12.46 -17.67 16.29
C LYS A 196 -10.99 -17.84 16.66
N ALA A 197 -10.23 -16.75 16.84
CA ALA A 197 -8.86 -16.84 17.31
C ALA A 197 -8.80 -17.43 18.72
N VAL A 198 -9.63 -16.95 19.65
CA VAL A 198 -9.72 -17.49 21.02
C VAL A 198 -9.98 -19.00 20.99
N GLU A 199 -10.95 -19.47 20.20
CA GLU A 199 -11.23 -20.90 20.02
C GLU A 199 -10.00 -21.68 19.52
N LEU A 200 -9.29 -21.15 18.52
CA LEU A 200 -8.12 -21.81 17.94
C LEU A 200 -6.93 -21.88 18.90
N PHE A 201 -6.75 -20.90 19.78
CA PHE A 201 -5.74 -20.93 20.84
C PHE A 201 -6.16 -21.85 21.99
N GLN A 202 -7.44 -21.83 22.37
CA GLN A 202 -7.98 -22.71 23.41
C GLN A 202 -7.87 -24.19 23.03
N ALA A 203 -8.05 -24.53 21.75
CA ALA A 203 -7.82 -25.87 21.23
C ALA A 203 -6.35 -26.34 21.37
N MET A 204 -5.41 -25.42 21.59
CA MET A 204 -4.00 -25.70 21.90
C MET A 204 -3.71 -25.67 23.41
N GLY A 205 -4.74 -25.52 24.26
CA GLY A 205 -4.59 -25.35 25.71
C GLY A 205 -4.13 -23.94 26.12
N ILE A 206 -4.23 -22.96 25.24
CA ILE A 206 -3.83 -21.56 25.50
C ILE A 206 -5.08 -20.72 25.72
N ASN A 207 -5.21 -20.13 26.90
CA ASN A 207 -6.26 -19.16 27.17
C ASN A 207 -5.75 -17.75 26.88
N LEU A 208 -6.36 -17.07 25.91
CA LEU A 208 -6.02 -15.67 25.63
C LEU A 208 -6.68 -14.75 26.65
N GLU A 209 -5.91 -13.80 27.17
CA GLU A 209 -6.42 -12.77 28.07
C GLU A 209 -6.76 -11.50 27.29
N ARG A 210 -7.84 -10.83 27.70
CA ARG A 210 -8.16 -9.50 27.21
C ARG A 210 -7.07 -8.53 27.69
N ASP A 211 -6.67 -7.60 26.82
CA ASP A 211 -5.60 -6.62 27.06
C ASP A 211 -4.19 -7.24 27.23
N ASP A 212 -3.96 -8.47 26.71
CA ASP A 212 -2.64 -9.09 26.67
C ASP A 212 -1.68 -8.31 25.73
N TYR A 213 -0.55 -7.85 26.28
CA TYR A 213 0.48 -7.12 25.55
C TYR A 213 1.34 -8.01 24.64
N GLN A 214 1.28 -9.32 24.83
CA GLN A 214 2.00 -10.29 24.00
C GLN A 214 1.14 -10.79 22.83
N LEU A 215 -0.14 -10.41 22.77
CA LEU A 215 -1.05 -10.75 21.68
C LEU A 215 -1.14 -9.59 20.68
N PHE A 216 -0.68 -9.86 19.46
CA PHE A 216 -0.72 -8.94 18.34
C PHE A 216 -1.75 -9.38 17.32
N VAL A 217 -2.56 -8.43 16.85
CA VAL A 217 -3.54 -8.64 15.78
C VAL A 217 -3.11 -7.83 14.58
N LEU A 218 -2.59 -8.50 13.56
CA LEU A 218 -2.26 -7.88 12.28
C LEU A 218 -3.46 -8.02 11.34
N THR A 219 -3.88 -6.94 10.70
CA THR A 219 -5.06 -6.99 9.82
C THR A 219 -4.99 -5.98 8.69
N SER A 220 -5.57 -6.30 7.55
CA SER A 220 -5.78 -5.34 6.45
C SER A 220 -7.02 -4.46 6.66
N ALA A 221 -7.81 -4.71 7.71
CA ALA A 221 -8.94 -3.86 8.09
C ALA A 221 -8.50 -2.40 8.32
N GLY A 222 -9.34 -1.46 7.89
CA GLY A 222 -9.05 -0.04 7.85
C GLY A 222 -8.41 0.43 6.53
N TYR A 223 -7.82 -0.48 5.76
CA TYR A 223 -7.35 -0.21 4.39
C TYR A 223 -8.28 -0.82 3.34
N VAL A 224 -8.52 -2.12 3.42
CA VAL A 224 -9.34 -2.83 2.41
C VAL A 224 -10.81 -2.43 2.54
N ARG A 225 -11.56 -2.52 1.43
CA ARG A 225 -13.00 -2.31 1.41
C ARG A 225 -13.75 -3.61 1.18
N LEU A 226 -14.89 -3.77 1.85
CA LEU A 226 -15.85 -4.83 1.55
C LEU A 226 -16.98 -4.23 0.74
N ASN A 227 -17.10 -4.60 -0.55
CA ASN A 227 -18.08 -4.01 -1.46
C ASN A 227 -18.11 -2.48 -1.36
N ASN A 228 -16.93 -1.85 -1.46
CA ASN A 228 -16.75 -0.40 -1.35
C ASN A 228 -17.06 0.23 0.04
N GLN A 229 -17.32 -0.57 1.07
CA GLN A 229 -17.50 -0.08 2.44
C GLN A 229 -16.18 -0.12 3.21
N GLU A 230 -15.89 0.94 3.97
CA GLU A 230 -14.72 0.97 4.85
C GLU A 230 -14.79 -0.11 5.93
N THR A 231 -13.62 -0.60 6.34
CA THR A 231 -13.51 -1.72 7.27
C THR A 231 -12.97 -1.31 8.65
N SER A 232 -12.83 -0.01 8.93
CA SER A 232 -12.40 0.47 10.25
C SER A 232 -13.27 0.01 11.43
N PRO A 233 -14.61 -0.20 11.31
CA PRO A 233 -15.42 -0.71 12.43
C PRO A 233 -15.02 -2.10 12.92
N ILE A 234 -14.33 -2.89 12.08
CA ILE A 234 -13.80 -4.22 12.45
C ILE A 234 -12.83 -4.11 13.63
N TRP A 235 -12.09 -3.00 13.75
CA TRP A 235 -11.18 -2.78 14.88
C TRP A 235 -11.92 -2.77 16.21
N ASP A 236 -13.12 -2.19 16.26
CA ASP A 236 -13.93 -2.13 17.48
C ASP A 236 -14.42 -3.52 17.90
N GLY A 237 -14.71 -4.40 16.94
CA GLY A 237 -15.07 -5.78 17.21
C GLY A 237 -13.92 -6.60 17.80
N ILE A 238 -12.71 -6.39 17.26
CA ILE A 238 -11.49 -7.00 17.80
C ILE A 238 -11.22 -6.48 19.22
N TYR A 239 -11.36 -5.17 19.42
CA TYR A 239 -11.18 -4.53 20.72
C TYR A 239 -12.13 -5.05 21.80
N ASP A 240 -13.41 -5.27 21.46
CA ASP A 240 -14.40 -5.77 22.42
C ASP A 240 -13.99 -7.11 23.04
N ILE A 241 -13.39 -8.01 22.24
CA ILE A 241 -12.97 -9.35 22.68
C ILE A 241 -11.58 -9.34 23.30
N LEU A 242 -10.59 -8.73 22.63
CA LEU A 242 -9.18 -8.87 22.97
C LEU A 242 -8.58 -7.62 23.61
N GLY A 243 -9.27 -6.48 23.61
CA GLY A 243 -8.73 -5.19 24.06
C GLY A 243 -7.66 -4.59 23.14
N SER A 244 -7.34 -5.28 22.03
CA SER A 244 -6.28 -4.90 21.09
C SER A 244 -6.56 -3.55 20.44
N ARG A 245 -5.54 -2.67 20.41
CA ARG A 245 -5.66 -1.31 19.87
C ARG A 245 -4.31 -0.77 19.40
N LEU A 246 -4.33 0.10 18.40
CA LEU A 246 -3.12 0.68 17.81
C LEU A 246 -2.25 1.41 18.84
N SER A 247 -2.86 2.16 19.76
CA SER A 247 -2.16 2.88 20.83
C SER A 247 -1.39 1.99 21.81
N ARG A 248 -1.63 0.67 21.79
CA ARG A 248 -0.91 -0.34 22.57
C ARG A 248 0.03 -1.22 21.75
N LYS A 249 0.17 -0.97 20.44
CA LYS A 249 0.85 -1.85 19.49
C LYS A 249 0.28 -3.27 19.41
N THR A 250 -0.96 -3.52 19.88
CA THR A 250 -1.56 -4.86 19.87
C THR A 250 -2.58 -5.05 18.75
N LEU A 251 -3.03 -3.97 18.11
CA LEU A 251 -3.77 -4.01 16.83
C LEU A 251 -2.96 -3.23 15.79
N LEU A 252 -2.57 -3.93 14.73
CA LEU A 252 -1.57 -3.47 13.76
C LEU A 252 -2.17 -3.50 12.35
N PRO A 253 -2.71 -2.38 11.84
CA PRO A 253 -3.23 -2.29 10.49
C PRO A 253 -2.09 -2.40 9.47
N VAL A 254 -2.09 -3.46 8.67
CA VAL A 254 -1.11 -3.69 7.61
C VAL A 254 -1.65 -3.13 6.30
N HIS A 255 -0.87 -2.25 5.68
CA HIS A 255 -1.26 -1.55 4.45
C HIS A 255 -1.53 -2.53 3.30
N ALA A 256 -2.66 -2.30 2.64
CA ALA A 256 -3.18 -3.10 1.54
C ALA A 256 -4.01 -2.20 0.61
N PRO A 257 -4.16 -2.55 -0.68
CA PRO A 257 -4.99 -1.77 -1.59
C PRO A 257 -6.47 -1.86 -1.21
N LEU A 258 -7.29 -0.88 -1.63
CA LEU A 258 -8.73 -0.87 -1.33
C LEU A 258 -9.45 -2.15 -1.79
N TRP A 259 -9.02 -2.77 -2.88
CA TRP A 259 -9.57 -4.03 -3.42
C TRP A 259 -8.91 -5.29 -2.83
N GLY A 260 -8.01 -5.12 -1.86
CA GLY A 260 -7.31 -6.22 -1.21
C GLY A 260 -8.25 -7.11 -0.40
N GLN A 261 -7.76 -8.28 -0.03
CA GLN A 261 -8.50 -9.22 0.79
C GLN A 261 -8.45 -8.81 2.27
N LEU A 262 -9.59 -8.90 2.96
CA LEU A 262 -9.66 -8.73 4.42
C LEU A 262 -9.04 -9.95 5.11
N LYS A 263 -7.94 -9.71 5.83
CA LYS A 263 -7.06 -10.73 6.43
C LYS A 263 -6.78 -10.40 7.89
N PHE A 264 -6.48 -11.45 8.66
CA PHE A 264 -6.16 -11.36 10.08
C PHE A 264 -5.07 -12.39 10.43
N ASP A 265 -4.04 -11.95 11.14
CA ASP A 265 -3.12 -12.82 11.87
C ASP A 265 -3.20 -12.47 13.36
N PHE A 266 -3.49 -13.46 14.19
CA PHE A 266 -3.43 -13.37 15.64
C PHE A 266 -2.13 -14.04 16.10
N CYS A 267 -1.16 -13.24 16.52
CA CYS A 267 0.18 -13.66 16.87
C CYS A 267 0.41 -13.50 18.37
N LEU A 268 0.51 -14.61 19.09
CA LEU A 268 0.91 -14.63 20.49
C LEU A 268 2.43 -14.82 20.57
N ILE A 269 3.09 -13.91 21.26
CA ILE A 269 4.53 -13.97 21.55
C ILE A 269 4.74 -14.58 22.94
N ASN A 270 5.69 -15.50 23.05
CA ASN A 270 6.15 -16.01 24.34
C ASN A 270 7.69 -16.10 24.30
N GLY A 271 8.35 -15.09 24.85
CA GLY A 271 9.79 -14.89 24.65
C GLY A 271 10.11 -14.71 23.16
N THR A 272 10.91 -15.62 22.60
CA THR A 272 11.25 -15.62 21.16
C THR A 272 10.34 -16.49 20.31
N GLN A 273 9.43 -17.25 20.92
CA GLN A 273 8.50 -18.11 20.20
C GLN A 273 7.25 -17.32 19.79
N LYS A 274 6.74 -17.64 18.60
CA LYS A 274 5.51 -17.07 18.06
C LYS A 274 4.52 -18.17 17.72
N ILE A 275 3.26 -17.99 18.11
CA ILE A 275 2.14 -18.85 17.73
C ILE A 275 1.15 -17.98 16.95
N ILE A 276 0.90 -18.36 15.70
CA ILE A 276 0.09 -17.54 14.78
C ILE A 276 -1.15 -18.32 14.37
N LYS A 277 -2.30 -17.65 14.41
CA LYS A 277 -3.56 -18.11 13.83
C LYS A 277 -4.02 -17.13 12.76
N SER A 278 -4.05 -17.62 11.53
CA SER A 278 -4.30 -16.80 10.35
C SER A 278 -5.66 -17.11 9.76
N MET A 279 -6.36 -16.09 9.27
CA MET A 279 -7.63 -16.25 8.56
C MET A 279 -7.86 -15.11 7.57
N TYR A 280 -8.83 -15.29 6.68
CA TYR A 280 -9.34 -14.24 5.81
C TYR A 280 -10.87 -14.27 5.78
N TYR A 281 -11.47 -13.13 5.45
CA TYR A 281 -12.91 -13.03 5.23
C TYR A 281 -13.24 -13.32 3.76
N ASN A 282 -14.04 -14.35 3.53
CA ASN A 282 -14.57 -14.67 2.20
C ASN A 282 -15.83 -13.84 1.97
N ILE A 283 -15.75 -12.85 1.08
CA ILE A 283 -16.85 -11.93 0.80
C ILE A 283 -18.06 -12.61 0.13
N THR A 284 -17.83 -13.68 -0.62
CA THR A 284 -18.89 -14.41 -1.33
C THR A 284 -19.72 -15.26 -0.38
N SER A 285 -19.08 -15.95 0.57
CA SER A 285 -19.79 -16.76 1.57
C SER A 285 -20.17 -15.98 2.83
N GLY A 286 -19.57 -14.82 3.07
CA GLY A 286 -19.74 -14.04 4.31
C GLY A 286 -19.10 -14.71 5.53
N THR A 287 -18.07 -15.54 5.34
CA THR A 287 -17.47 -16.36 6.41
C THR A 287 -15.98 -16.14 6.56
N LEU A 288 -15.47 -16.41 7.77
CA LEU A 288 -14.03 -16.46 8.05
C LEU A 288 -13.48 -17.83 7.66
N VAL A 289 -12.37 -17.83 6.94
CA VAL A 289 -11.66 -19.04 6.50
C VAL A 289 -10.28 -19.08 7.13
N VAL A 290 -10.04 -20.11 7.94
CA VAL A 290 -8.75 -20.33 8.62
C VAL A 290 -7.70 -20.81 7.60
N GLN A 291 -6.46 -20.37 7.78
CA GLN A 291 -5.33 -20.73 6.93
C GLN A 291 -4.18 -21.30 7.76
N ASN A 292 -3.34 -22.11 7.11
CA ASN A 292 -2.17 -22.74 7.73
C ASN A 292 -0.88 -21.90 7.62
N SER A 293 -0.91 -20.80 6.87
CA SER A 293 0.23 -19.90 6.66
C SER A 293 -0.08 -18.50 7.21
N SER A 294 0.93 -17.78 7.70
CA SER A 294 0.80 -16.36 8.03
C SER A 294 0.40 -15.55 6.79
N ASN A 295 -0.44 -14.55 6.99
CA ASN A 295 -0.79 -13.58 5.96
C ASN A 295 0.31 -12.53 5.78
N TYR A 296 1.05 -12.24 6.84
CA TYR A 296 2.07 -11.20 6.89
C TYR A 296 3.45 -11.79 7.19
N ARG A 297 4.48 -10.94 7.11
CA ARG A 297 5.83 -11.23 7.62
C ARG A 297 6.25 -10.30 8.77
N ILE A 298 5.42 -9.31 9.11
CA ILE A 298 5.70 -8.35 10.18
C ILE A 298 5.76 -9.04 11.54
N GLU A 299 5.12 -10.19 11.68
CA GLU A 299 5.20 -11.01 12.88
C GLU A 299 6.59 -11.60 13.16
N GLU A 300 7.52 -11.56 12.19
CA GLU A 300 8.92 -11.96 12.40
C GLU A 300 9.69 -11.02 13.33
N VAL A 301 9.30 -9.74 13.41
CA VAL A 301 10.02 -8.74 14.24
C VAL A 301 9.38 -8.49 15.60
N LEU A 302 8.14 -8.91 15.82
CA LEU A 302 7.40 -8.65 17.06
C LEU A 302 8.10 -9.17 18.35
N PRO A 303 8.78 -10.34 18.35
CA PRO A 303 9.55 -10.79 19.53
C PRO A 303 10.66 -9.84 19.98
N TYR A 304 11.09 -8.91 19.11
CA TYR A 304 12.18 -7.97 19.39
C TYR A 304 11.69 -6.59 19.85
N ASP A 305 10.38 -6.43 20.10
CA ASP A 305 9.73 -5.16 20.50
C ASP A 305 10.25 -3.94 19.73
N PRO A 306 9.97 -3.84 18.41
CA PRO A 306 10.49 -2.74 17.62
C PRO A 306 9.94 -1.39 18.12
N PRO A 307 10.74 -0.31 18.03
CA PRO A 307 10.26 1.05 18.26
C PRO A 307 9.00 1.33 17.44
N PHE A 308 8.08 2.10 18.01
CA PHE A 308 6.77 2.35 17.39
C PHE A 308 6.89 2.90 15.97
N ASP A 309 7.76 3.88 15.76
CA ASP A 309 7.90 4.55 14.46
C ASP A 309 8.43 3.62 13.38
N VAL A 310 9.35 2.71 13.72
CA VAL A 310 9.84 1.66 12.81
C VAL A 310 8.71 0.70 12.45
N LEU A 311 7.95 0.28 13.45
CA LEU A 311 6.81 -0.61 13.26
C LEU A 311 5.77 0.01 12.33
N MET A 312 5.45 1.30 12.50
CA MET A 312 4.52 2.01 11.62
C MET A 312 5.04 2.08 10.18
N GLY A 313 6.34 2.30 9.99
CA GLY A 313 6.99 2.22 8.69
C GLY A 313 6.84 0.85 8.03
N TRP A 314 7.07 -0.24 8.77
CA TRP A 314 6.87 -1.61 8.26
C TRP A 314 5.42 -1.96 8.01
N LEU A 315 4.48 -1.47 8.83
CA LEU A 315 3.05 -1.65 8.60
C LEU A 315 2.60 -0.98 7.31
N PHE A 316 3.10 0.22 7.05
CA PHE A 316 2.84 0.93 5.79
C PHE A 316 3.55 0.26 4.60
N HIS A 317 4.73 -0.29 4.81
CA HIS A 317 5.43 -1.04 3.76
C HIS A 317 4.86 -2.46 3.55
N ASN A 318 4.03 -2.96 4.46
CA ASN A 318 3.38 -4.27 4.54
C ASN A 318 4.25 -5.50 4.89
N HIS A 319 5.57 -5.33 5.00
CA HIS A 319 6.49 -6.38 5.44
C HIS A 319 7.78 -5.77 6.00
N VAL A 320 8.58 -6.61 6.67
CA VAL A 320 9.91 -6.22 7.15
C VAL A 320 10.89 -6.29 5.99
N CYS A 321 11.46 -5.15 5.61
CA CYS A 321 12.43 -5.05 4.53
C CYS A 321 13.72 -4.42 5.04
N GLY A 322 14.86 -5.06 4.79
CA GLY A 322 16.17 -4.50 5.13
C GLY A 322 16.44 -3.13 4.50
N GLY A 323 15.79 -2.81 3.37
CA GLY A 323 15.87 -1.49 2.72
C GLY A 323 15.08 -0.37 3.42
N SER A 324 14.13 -0.72 4.30
CA SER A 324 13.35 0.27 5.05
C SER A 324 14.04 0.75 6.34
N SER A 325 14.86 -0.11 6.97
CA SER A 325 15.57 0.21 8.21
C SER A 325 16.52 1.42 8.12
N PRO A 326 17.31 1.61 7.02
CA PRO A 326 18.18 2.77 6.89
C PRO A 326 17.46 4.11 6.96
N GLY A 327 16.22 4.21 6.45
CA GLY A 327 15.45 5.45 6.49
C GLY A 327 15.19 5.93 7.91
N TYR A 328 14.83 5.00 8.81
CA TYR A 328 14.67 5.30 10.22
C TYR A 328 16.00 5.69 10.89
N LEU A 329 17.05 4.89 10.69
CA LEU A 329 18.36 5.13 11.32
C LEU A 329 18.95 6.49 10.92
N ILE A 330 18.82 6.87 9.65
CA ILE A 330 19.28 8.17 9.15
C ILE A 330 18.45 9.31 9.75
N ALA A 331 17.12 9.17 9.78
CA ALA A 331 16.24 10.19 10.35
C ALA A 331 16.55 10.42 11.83
N ASP A 332 16.67 9.35 12.61
CA ASP A 332 17.00 9.42 14.04
C ASP A 332 18.38 10.06 14.28
N TYR A 333 19.40 9.67 13.51
CA TYR A 333 20.72 10.29 13.58
C TYR A 333 20.67 11.80 13.30
N ILE A 334 19.90 12.22 12.29
CA ILE A 334 19.73 13.64 11.95
C ILE A 334 19.06 14.39 13.11
N PHE A 335 18.00 13.84 13.70
CA PHE A 335 17.31 14.48 14.83
C PHE A 335 18.21 14.62 16.07
N ASN A 336 19.02 13.59 16.35
CA ASN A 336 19.90 13.56 17.51
C ASN A 336 21.15 14.45 17.34
N THR A 337 21.70 14.52 16.12
CA THR A 337 22.97 15.22 15.85
C THR A 337 22.76 16.67 15.42
N TYR A 338 21.63 16.97 14.78
CA TYR A 338 21.29 18.31 14.28
C TYR A 338 19.94 18.80 14.85
N PRO A 339 19.80 18.90 16.19
CA PRO A 339 18.56 19.31 16.83
C PRO A 339 18.20 20.74 16.41
N ARG A 340 16.92 20.92 16.08
CA ARG A 340 16.43 22.14 15.43
C ARG A 340 16.06 23.22 16.44
N GLY A 341 16.43 24.47 16.14
CA GLY A 341 15.75 25.64 16.69
C GLY A 341 14.39 25.85 16.00
N LYS A 342 13.47 26.59 16.65
CA LYS A 342 12.04 26.76 16.27
C LYS A 342 11.73 27.22 14.82
N THR A 343 12.73 27.60 14.02
CA THR A 343 12.54 28.30 12.73
C THR A 343 13.17 27.62 11.51
N ARG A 344 13.68 26.39 11.61
CA ARG A 344 14.31 25.70 10.45
C ARG A 344 13.44 24.54 9.94
N SER A 345 13.39 24.35 8.62
CA SER A 345 12.84 23.17 7.90
C SER A 345 13.97 22.34 7.27
N THR A 346 13.90 21.00 7.33
CA THR A 346 14.91 20.10 6.76
C THR A 346 14.16 19.40 5.65
N SER A 347 14.57 19.68 4.42
CA SER A 347 14.00 19.03 3.25
C SER A 347 14.89 17.85 2.90
N MET A 348 14.33 16.64 2.91
CA MET A 348 15.00 15.49 2.33
C MET A 348 14.78 15.53 0.82
N SER A 349 15.85 15.74 0.05
CA SER A 349 15.80 15.54 -1.39
C SER A 349 16.05 14.07 -1.68
N GLN A 350 14.98 13.29 -1.84
CA GLN A 350 15.12 11.98 -2.47
C GLN A 350 15.34 12.21 -3.97
N HIS A 351 16.58 12.02 -4.42
CA HIS A 351 16.78 11.61 -5.80
C HIS A 351 16.35 10.14 -5.86
N SER A 352 15.84 9.65 -6.99
CA SER A 352 15.85 8.21 -7.25
C SER A 352 17.33 7.78 -7.21
N ILE A 353 17.81 7.38 -6.03
CA ILE A 353 19.16 6.89 -5.83
C ILE A 353 19.17 5.54 -6.52
N THR A 354 19.67 5.52 -7.75
CA THR A 354 20.20 4.30 -8.36
C THR A 354 21.29 3.80 -7.41
N VAL A 355 20.93 2.86 -6.56
CA VAL A 355 21.91 2.13 -5.75
C VAL A 355 22.79 1.39 -6.76
N ARG A 356 23.99 1.92 -7.06
CA ARG A 356 25.08 1.10 -7.61
C ARG A 356 25.59 0.20 -6.49
N THR A 357 24.81 -0.79 -6.08
CA THR A 357 25.33 -1.89 -5.27
C THR A 357 26.02 -2.86 -6.21
N THR A 358 27.34 -2.76 -6.30
CA THR A 358 28.15 -3.98 -6.41
C THR A 358 27.95 -4.75 -5.12
N TYR A 359 27.06 -5.75 -5.11
CA TYR A 359 27.00 -6.73 -4.04
C TYR A 359 28.33 -7.50 -4.05
N SER A 360 29.26 -7.12 -3.18
CA SER A 360 30.19 -8.09 -2.61
C SER A 360 29.41 -8.83 -1.53
N SER A 361 29.31 -10.15 -1.65
CA SER A 361 28.66 -11.05 -0.71
C SER A 361 29.06 -10.76 0.74
N CYS A 362 28.14 -10.23 1.55
CA CYS A 362 28.32 -10.11 2.98
C CYS A 362 27.94 -11.45 3.63
N SER A 363 28.82 -12.44 3.49
CA SER A 363 28.69 -13.77 4.11
C SER A 363 29.74 -14.00 5.22
N SER A 364 30.51 -12.99 5.64
CA SER A 364 31.67 -13.19 6.52
C SER A 364 31.76 -12.32 7.77
N VAL A 365 30.78 -11.47 8.10
CA VAL A 365 30.88 -10.56 9.27
C VAL A 365 30.35 -11.19 10.58
N PHE A 366 30.33 -12.53 10.66
CA PHE A 366 30.16 -13.27 11.92
C PHE A 366 31.18 -14.42 12.00
N GLN A 367 32.46 -14.11 11.84
CA GLN A 367 33.50 -14.88 12.54
C GLN A 367 33.95 -14.04 13.73
N ARG A 368 33.75 -14.57 14.93
CA ARG A 368 34.31 -14.02 16.16
C ARG A 368 35.82 -13.97 16.00
N ASP A 369 36.39 -12.77 15.95
CA ASP A 369 37.81 -12.60 16.20
C ASP A 369 38.09 -13.13 17.61
N ARG A 370 38.78 -14.28 17.68
CA ARG A 370 39.39 -14.74 18.92
C ARG A 370 40.57 -13.83 19.18
N GLU A 371 40.53 -13.10 20.28
CA GLU A 371 41.71 -12.37 20.78
C GLU A 371 42.89 -13.34 20.96
N PRO A 372 44.12 -12.95 20.55
CA PRO A 372 45.31 -13.74 20.83
C PRO A 372 45.67 -13.65 22.32
N THR A 373 45.77 -14.82 22.96
CA THR A 373 46.25 -14.99 24.32
C THR A 373 47.64 -14.34 24.50
N PRO A 374 47.90 -13.57 25.57
CA PRO A 374 49.24 -13.05 25.82
C PRO A 374 50.17 -14.20 26.24
N THR A 375 51.26 -14.36 25.51
CA THR A 375 52.39 -15.20 25.93
C THR A 375 53.00 -14.63 27.22
N ARG A 376 53.04 -15.45 28.27
CA ARG A 376 53.92 -15.25 29.42
C ARG A 376 55.03 -16.28 29.34
N GLY A 377 56.27 -15.78 29.49
CA GLY A 377 57.44 -16.42 30.11
C GLY A 377 57.75 -17.86 29.72
#